data_AF-A0A9D6FR13-F1
#
_entry.id   AF-A0A9D6FR13-F1
#
_cell.length_a   1.000
_cell.length_b   1.000
_cell.length_c   1.000
_cell.angle_alpha   90.00
_cell.angle_beta   90.00
_cell.angle_gamma   90.00
#
_symmetry.space_group_name_H-M   'P 1'
#
loop_
_entity.id
_entity.type
_entity.pdbx_description
1 polymer ?
#
loop_
_entity_poly.entity_id
_entity_poly.type
_entity_poly.pdbx_seq_one_letter_code
_entity_poly.pdbx_strand_id
1 'polypeptide(L)'
;MPPVLDEKSPVLAAFLSLFVAGLGQIYNGQVKKGVVIFLTFWLVIPWAYGVYDACVTARRINMRELIVEVPTLKSLLWAGGIYAGAFFAALVVMLFLLVRTL
;
A
#
# COMPACT_ATOMS: atom_id res chain seq x y z
N MET A 1 7.66 -15.01 20.88
CA MET A 1 6.47 -14.75 20.05
C MET A 1 6.72 -13.50 19.23
N PRO A 2 6.37 -13.45 17.94
CA PRO A 2 6.37 -12.19 17.21
C PRO A 2 5.40 -11.21 17.91
N PRO A 3 5.69 -9.89 17.94
CA PRO A 3 4.78 -8.92 18.52
C PRO A 3 3.44 -8.94 17.79
N VAL A 4 2.34 -9.05 18.53
CA VAL A 4 0.98 -8.97 17.97
C VAL A 4 0.73 -7.52 17.61
N LEU A 5 0.31 -7.25 16.37
CA LEU A 5 -0.05 -5.92 15.93
C LEU A 5 -1.26 -5.42 16.72
N ASP A 6 -1.21 -4.14 17.15
CA ASP A 6 -2.35 -3.46 17.75
C ASP A 6 -3.58 -3.53 16.85
N GLU A 7 -4.76 -3.38 17.46
CA GLU A 7 -6.02 -3.31 16.73
C GLU A 7 -5.94 -2.30 15.56
N LYS A 8 -6.42 -2.75 14.40
CA LYS A 8 -6.39 -2.00 13.14
C LYS A 8 -7.76 -1.38 12.88
N SER A 9 -7.78 -0.18 12.29
CA SER A 9 -9.01 0.42 11.79
C SER A 9 -9.29 -0.05 10.36
N PRO A 10 -10.37 -0.83 10.11
CA PRO A 10 -10.68 -1.32 8.76
C PRO A 10 -11.04 -0.21 7.78
N VAL A 11 -11.70 0.84 8.29
CA VAL A 11 -12.07 2.02 7.49
C VAL A 11 -10.81 2.80 7.09
N LEU A 12 -9.87 3.00 8.03
CA LEU A 12 -8.60 3.65 7.72
C LEU A 12 -7.79 2.84 6.70
N ALA A 13 -7.71 1.51 6.86
CA ALA A 13 -7.01 0.64 5.92
C ALA A 13 -7.59 0.76 4.49
N ALA A 14 -8.92 0.75 4.37
CA ALA A 14 -9.60 0.93 3.08
C ALA A 14 -9.33 2.32 2.49
N PHE A 15 -9.43 3.37 3.32
CA PHE A 15 -9.19 4.75 2.92
C PHE A 15 -7.77 4.95 2.40
N LEU A 16 -6.77 4.42 3.10
CA LEU A 16 -5.38 4.47 2.66
C LEU A 16 -5.20 3.83 1.27
N SER A 17 -5.76 2.63 1.05
CA SER A 17 -5.68 1.94 -0.25
C SER A 17 -6.50 2.62 -1.35
N LEU A 18 -7.54 3.38 -1.02
CA LEU A 18 -8.35 4.11 -1.98
C LEU A 18 -7.54 5.24 -2.63
N PHE A 19 -6.86 6.06 -1.81
CA PHE A 19 -6.08 7.20 -2.28
C PHE A 19 -4.71 6.80 -2.82
N VAL A 20 -4.08 5.81 -2.20
CA VAL A 20 -2.78 5.32 -2.60
C VAL A 20 -2.80 3.80 -2.57
N ALA A 21 -2.88 3.21 -3.75
CA ALA A 21 -2.95 1.77 -3.92
C ALA A 21 -1.86 1.05 -3.12
N GLY A 22 -2.26 0.07 -2.32
CA GLY A 22 -1.34 -0.75 -1.52
C GLY A 22 -0.98 -0.20 -0.13
N LEU A 23 -1.32 1.05 0.22
CA LEU A 23 -1.01 1.59 1.54
C LEU A 23 -1.79 0.90 2.68
N GLY A 24 -3.04 0.51 2.46
CA GLY A 24 -3.82 -0.22 3.46
C GLY A 24 -3.21 -1.57 3.81
N GLN A 25 -2.61 -2.26 2.85
CA GLN A 25 -1.86 -3.48 3.08
C GLN A 25 -0.58 -3.23 3.89
N ILE A 26 0.15 -2.13 3.60
CA ILE A 26 1.34 -1.74 4.37
C ILE A 26 0.94 -1.39 5.82
N TYR A 27 -0.16 -0.67 6.02
CA TYR A 27 -0.73 -0.39 7.34
C TYR A 27 -1.08 -1.66 8.13
N ASN A 28 -1.57 -2.69 7.43
CA ASN A 28 -1.87 -4.01 7.98
C ASN A 28 -0.61 -4.91 8.14
N GLY A 29 0.59 -4.41 7.85
CA GLY A 29 1.84 -5.18 7.95
C GLY A 29 2.16 -6.07 6.74
N GLN A 30 1.32 -6.10 5.72
CA GLN A 30 1.51 -6.87 4.49
C GLN A 30 2.29 -6.08 3.42
N VAL A 31 3.53 -5.69 3.73
CA VAL A 31 4.32 -4.75 2.90
C VAL A 31 4.48 -5.22 1.45
N LYS A 32 4.89 -6.47 1.24
CA LYS A 32 5.09 -7.03 -0.11
C LYS A 32 3.81 -7.00 -0.94
N LYS A 33 2.68 -7.36 -0.32
CA LYS A 33 1.36 -7.35 -0.96
C LYS A 33 0.95 -5.94 -1.34
N GLY A 34 1.19 -4.96 -0.46
CA GLY A 34 0.97 -3.55 -0.74
C GLY A 34 1.76 -3.06 -1.94
N VAL A 35 3.05 -3.40 -2.04
CA VAL A 35 3.87 -3.06 -3.21
C VAL A 35 3.36 -3.70 -4.50
N VAL A 36 2.92 -4.97 -4.47
CA VAL A 36 2.34 -5.62 -5.67
C VAL A 36 1.06 -4.91 -6.13
N ILE A 37 0.17 -4.55 -5.20
CA ILE A 37 -1.05 -3.79 -5.52
C ILE A 37 -0.70 -2.41 -6.06
N PHE A 38 0.28 -1.73 -5.45
CA PHE A 38 0.79 -0.46 -5.95
C PHE A 38 1.34 -0.58 -7.37
N LEU A 39 2.11 -1.62 -7.69
CA LEU A 39 2.66 -1.85 -9.03
C LEU A 39 1.64 -2.41 -10.02
N THR A 40 0.38 -2.58 -9.65
CA THR A 40 -0.68 -3.06 -10.55
C THR A 40 -1.91 -2.16 -10.52
N PHE A 41 -1.82 -1.01 -9.85
CA PHE A 41 -2.96 -0.15 -9.56
C PHE A 41 -3.64 0.48 -10.78
N TRP A 42 -2.90 0.66 -11.88
CA TRP A 42 -3.47 1.15 -13.14
C TRP A 42 -4.48 0.17 -13.74
N LEU A 43 -4.48 -1.08 -13.27
CA LEU A 43 -5.53 -2.04 -13.52
C LEU A 43 -6.63 -1.82 -12.47
N VAL A 44 -7.81 -1.40 -12.92
CA VAL A 44 -8.97 -1.10 -12.06
C VAL A 44 -9.32 -2.26 -11.13
N ILE A 45 -9.18 -3.50 -11.60
CA ILE A 45 -9.48 -4.71 -10.83
C ILE A 45 -8.52 -4.88 -9.62
N PRO A 46 -7.19 -4.96 -9.77
CA PRO A 46 -6.24 -4.95 -8.66
C PRO A 46 -6.40 -3.78 -7.69
N TRP A 47 -6.70 -2.57 -8.18
CA TRP A 47 -6.95 -1.42 -7.31
C TRP A 47 -8.20 -1.64 -6.43
N ALA A 48 -9.34 -1.99 -7.03
CA ALA A 48 -10.59 -2.23 -6.30
C ALA A 48 -10.44 -3.42 -5.32
N TYR A 49 -9.77 -4.49 -5.77
CA TYR A 49 -9.40 -5.61 -4.90
C TYR A 49 -8.55 -5.13 -3.73
N GLY A 50 -7.57 -4.27 -3.95
CA GLY A 50 -6.70 -3.73 -2.90
C GLY A 50 -7.46 -2.93 -1.84
N VAL A 51 -8.49 -2.17 -2.21
CA VAL A 51 -9.34 -1.45 -1.25
C VAL A 51 -10.13 -2.44 -0.39
N TYR A 52 -10.82 -3.40 -1.02
CA TYR A 52 -11.59 -4.44 -0.32
C TYR A 52 -10.70 -5.27 0.62
N ASP A 53 -9.57 -5.73 0.10
CA ASP A 53 -8.62 -6.58 0.80
C ASP A 53 -8.00 -5.89 2.02
N ALA A 54 -7.70 -4.60 1.95
CA ALA A 54 -7.19 -3.84 3.10
C ALA A 54 -8.20 -3.80 4.25
N CYS A 55 -9.47 -3.59 3.91
CA CYS A 55 -10.58 -3.56 4.87
C CYS A 55 -10.79 -4.93 5.55
N VAL A 56 -10.84 -6.00 4.75
CA VAL A 56 -11.05 -7.37 5.25
C VAL A 56 -9.87 -7.84 6.07
N THR A 57 -8.65 -7.57 5.62
CA THR A 57 -7.43 -7.97 6.33
C THR A 57 -7.37 -7.31 7.72
N ALA A 58 -7.69 -6.02 7.83
CA ALA A 58 -7.76 -5.34 9.13
C ALA A 58 -8.77 -6.00 10.09
N ARG A 59 -9.95 -6.41 9.58
CA ARG A 59 -10.93 -7.17 10.40
C ARG A 59 -10.38 -8.52 10.87
N ARG A 60 -9.73 -9.27 9.97
CA ARG A 60 -9.14 -10.57 10.31
C ARG A 60 -8.02 -10.47 11.35
N ILE A 61 -7.24 -9.39 11.31
CA ILE A 61 -6.21 -9.09 12.33
C ILE A 61 -6.88 -8.87 13.69
N ASN A 62 -7.92 -8.03 13.76
CA ASN A 62 -8.63 -7.74 15.01
C ASN A 62 -9.31 -8.98 15.60
N MET A 63 -9.84 -9.86 14.73
CA MET A 63 -10.45 -11.13 15.13
C MET A 63 -9.42 -12.21 15.52
N ARG A 64 -8.11 -11.92 15.43
CA ARG A 64 -7.00 -12.86 15.66
C ARG A 64 -7.00 -14.07 14.73
N GLU A 65 -7.69 -13.98 13.59
CA GLU A 65 -7.71 -15.00 12.54
C GLU A 65 -6.45 -14.96 11.67
N LEU A 66 -5.77 -13.80 11.65
CA LEU A 66 -4.58 -13.57 10.85
C LEU A 66 -3.49 -12.91 11.69
N ILE A 67 -2.37 -13.62 11.85
CA ILE A 67 -1.16 -13.10 12.48
C ILE A 67 -0.24 -12.59 11.37
N VAL A 68 0.08 -11.30 11.44
CA VAL A 68 0.93 -10.58 10.49
C VAL A 68 2.21 -10.14 11.19
N GLU A 69 3.32 -10.20 10.46
CA GLU A 69 4.60 -9.70 10.97
C GLU A 69 4.58 -8.18 11.09
N VAL A 70 5.23 -7.65 12.14
CA VAL A 70 5.39 -6.21 12.29
C VAL A 70 6.33 -5.71 11.19
N PRO A 71 5.90 -4.73 10.38
CA PRO A 71 6.73 -4.20 9.30
C PRO A 71 7.99 -3.57 9.89
N THR A 72 9.15 -4.11 9.53
CA THR A 72 10.45 -3.58 9.97
C THR A 72 10.76 -2.27 9.27
N LEU A 73 11.52 -1.37 9.91
CA LEU A 73 11.99 -0.12 9.29
C LEU A 73 12.62 -0.35 7.90
N LYS A 74 13.43 -1.41 7.73
CA LYS A 74 14.03 -1.76 6.43
C LYS A 74 12.98 -2.04 5.36
N SER A 75 11.89 -2.74 5.70
CA SER A 75 10.79 -3.04 4.77
C SER A 75 9.99 -1.79 4.40
N LEU A 76 9.82 -0.87 5.37
CA LEU A 76 9.16 0.42 5.14
C LEU A 76 10.02 1.35 4.28
N LEU A 77 11.33 1.43 4.53
CA LEU A 77 12.27 2.20 3.71
C LEU A 77 12.34 1.67 2.28
N TRP A 78 12.39 0.34 2.12
CA TRP A 78 12.37 -0.28 0.80
C TRP A 78 11.07 0.02 0.05
N ALA A 79 9.91 -0.15 0.67
CA ALA A 79 8.63 0.19 0.06
C ALA A 79 8.58 1.70 -0.27
N GLY A 80 8.92 2.57 0.70
CA GLY A 80 8.97 4.01 0.51
C GLY A 80 9.86 4.45 -0.65
N GLY A 81 11.00 3.78 -0.85
CA GLY A 81 11.87 3.99 -2.01
C GLY A 81 11.18 3.69 -3.35
N ILE A 82 10.36 2.65 -3.41
CA ILE A 82 9.55 2.32 -4.60
C ILE A 82 8.51 3.41 -4.88
N TYR A 83 7.76 3.84 -3.86
CA TYR A 83 6.79 4.93 -4.00
C TYR A 83 7.46 6.24 -4.46
N ALA A 84 8.56 6.62 -3.80
CA ALA A 84 9.30 7.84 -4.14
C ALA A 84 9.90 7.78 -5.54
N GLY A 85 10.48 6.64 -5.93
CA GLY A 85 11.02 6.44 -7.27
C GLY A 85 9.95 6.52 -8.36
N ALA A 86 8.79 5.89 -8.15
CA ALA A 86 7.66 5.98 -9.06
C ALA A 86 7.13 7.42 -9.19
N PHE A 87 7.00 8.13 -8.07
CA PHE A 87 6.61 9.55 -8.07
C PHE A 87 7.61 10.42 -8.83
N PHE A 88 8.91 10.26 -8.57
CA PHE A 88 9.96 11.02 -9.25
C PHE A 88 9.99 10.73 -10.76
N ALA A 89 9.87 9.46 -11.16
CA ALA A 89 9.79 9.08 -12.56
C ALA A 89 8.57 9.71 -13.25
N ALA A 90 7.40 9.68 -12.61
CA ALA A 90 6.19 10.32 -13.13
C ALA A 90 6.37 11.84 -13.27
N LEU A 91 7.03 12.51 -12.31
CA LEU A 91 7.34 13.93 -12.36
C LEU A 91 8.27 14.28 -13.53
N VAL A 92 9.34 13.50 -13.75
CA VAL A 92 10.27 13.69 -14.88
C VAL A 92 9.53 13.56 -16.22
N VAL A 93 8.69 12.53 -16.37
CA VAL A 93 7.89 12.34 -17.58
C VAL A 93 6.93 13.50 -17.79
N MET A 94 6.22 13.94 -16.74
CA MET A 94 5.30 15.07 -16.81
C MET A 94 6.00 16.36 -17.24
N LEU A 95 7.17 16.67 -16.66
CA LEU A 95 7.96 17.85 -17.01
C LEU A 95 8.46 17.77 -18.45
N PHE A 96 8.93 16.61 -18.90
CA PHE A 96 9.33 16.40 -20.29
C PHE A 96 8.18 16.65 -21.27
N LEU A 97 6.98 16.13 -20.97
CA LEU A 97 5.78 16.36 -21.78
C LEU A 97 5.35 17.83 -21.78
N LEU A 98 5.45 18.52 -20.64
CA LEU A 98 5.17 19.94 -20.54
C LEU A 98 6.12 20.76 -21.42
N VAL A 99 7.43 20.52 -21.32
CA VAL A 99 8.43 21.22 -22.16
C VAL A 99 8.23 20.92 -23.64
N ARG A 100 7.81 19.71 -24.02
CA ARG A 100 7.51 19.35 -25.41
C ARG A 100 6.28 20.07 -25.98
N THR A 101 5.35 20.50 -25.14
CA THR A 101 4.07 21.10 -25.57
C THR A 101 4.08 22.63 -25.59
N LEU A 102 5.14 23.27 -25.10
CA LEU A 102 5.41 24.71 -25.18
C LEU A 102 6.19 25.03 -26.46
#